data_AF-A0A7X8L6E5-F1
#
_entry.id   AF-A0A7X8L6E5-F1
#
_cell.length_a   1.000
_cell.length_b   1.000
_cell.length_c   1.000
_cell.angle_alpha   90.00
_cell.angle_beta   90.00
_cell.angle_gamma   90.00
#
_symmetry.space_group_name_H-M   'P 1'
#
loop_
_entity.id
_entity.type
_entity.pdbx_description
1 polymer ?
#
loop_
_entity_poly.entity_id
_entity_poly.type
_entity_poly.pdbx_seq_one_letter_code
_entity_poly.pdbx_strand_id
1 'polypeptide(L)'
;MQVGFARKYAIMEELDGGFSAGSMPEAFVRLDSWEGRIQASIHVKGLKQGPFKYVLYLIFVRNDKLIPILLGTVNTSYSGMQSGLEIEAETLRNNNLKPDSVRFAALTAESQNKKWIPLFASFEKSHKWDESIRQVILMSSREEEKPKTPEPDISYTGNTTDSQIIQPAIKEETVDTPPLSDITADNTPQPDSINYSSLIYQDAYSPKSNYEKKKTKRENTSNKQCDIGKLEGLLMNNFETHIPFNRSSRGYSWYRVSDLAKLSNIMYMSGINVPLFANPKILVGLFKFKHILAGLYRGGNGSEYYVIGVPAKNEKDNKPFDNACRWAPIQDTSIRDMGGYWLVYVSLKSGEIVV
;
A
#
# COMPACT_ATOMS: atom_id res chain seq x y z
N MET A 1 -28.03 -11.86 1.82
CA MET A 1 -27.09 -11.03 2.61
C MET A 1 -26.41 -10.08 1.65
N GLN A 2 -26.35 -8.79 1.99
CA GLN A 2 -25.77 -7.78 1.10
C GLN A 2 -24.24 -7.92 1.11
N VAL A 3 -23.64 -8.09 -0.06
CA VAL A 3 -22.19 -8.29 -0.18
C VAL A 3 -21.50 -6.95 0.06
N GLY A 4 -20.91 -6.81 1.25
CA GLY A 4 -20.22 -5.60 1.64
C GLY A 4 -18.93 -5.39 0.84
N PHE A 5 -18.76 -4.19 0.28
CA PHE A 5 -17.44 -3.68 -0.08
C PHE A 5 -16.73 -3.25 1.21
N ALA A 6 -15.51 -3.73 1.43
CA ALA A 6 -14.69 -3.35 2.58
C ALA A 6 -13.31 -2.88 2.08
N ARG A 7 -12.83 -1.74 2.61
CA ARG A 7 -11.51 -1.20 2.28
C ARG A 7 -10.63 -1.08 3.52
N LYS A 8 -9.41 -1.60 3.46
CA LYS A 8 -8.37 -1.46 4.49
C LYS A 8 -7.14 -0.74 3.94
N TYR A 9 -6.43 -0.06 4.83
CA TYR A 9 -5.25 0.75 4.52
C TYR A 9 -4.19 0.55 5.59
N ALA A 10 -2.92 0.41 5.21
CA ALA A 10 -1.80 0.41 6.14
C ALA A 10 -0.53 1.00 5.52
N ILE A 11 0.18 1.81 6.28
CA ILE A 11 1.60 2.13 6.01
C ILE A 11 2.41 0.91 6.47
N MET A 12 3.44 0.56 5.72
CA MET A 12 4.38 -0.48 6.10
C MET A 12 5.58 0.14 6.84
N GLU A 13 5.87 -0.39 8.01
CA GLU A 13 7.02 -0.05 8.85
C GLU A 13 8.25 -0.86 8.42
N GLU A 14 9.45 -0.27 8.50
CA GLU A 14 10.72 -0.94 8.23
C GLU A 14 11.09 -1.88 9.38
N LEU A 15 11.38 -3.15 9.05
CA LEU A 15 11.84 -4.16 10.01
C LEU A 15 13.30 -4.56 9.76
N ASP A 16 13.64 -4.86 8.50
CA ASP A 16 14.99 -5.26 8.11
C ASP A 16 15.66 -4.08 7.35
N GLY A 17 16.35 -3.19 8.06
CA GLY A 17 16.98 -1.96 7.50
C GLY A 17 18.13 -2.17 6.49
N GLY A 18 18.37 -3.40 6.06
CA GLY A 18 19.37 -3.73 5.04
C GLY A 18 18.92 -3.50 3.60
N PHE A 19 17.71 -2.99 3.36
CA PHE A 19 17.05 -2.96 2.04
C PHE A 19 16.83 -1.56 1.46
N SER A 20 17.42 -0.54 2.07
CA SER A 20 17.19 0.87 1.77
C SER A 20 18.07 1.38 0.60
N ALA A 21 17.50 2.18 -0.29
CA ALA A 21 18.13 2.73 -1.49
C ALA A 21 18.62 4.18 -1.29
N GLY A 22 19.41 4.41 -0.24
CA GLY A 22 19.91 5.74 0.15
C GLY A 22 18.91 6.61 0.93
N SER A 23 17.61 6.29 0.88
CA SER A 23 16.58 6.83 1.80
C SER A 23 15.93 5.69 2.59
N MET A 24 15.29 6.01 3.72
CA MET A 24 14.39 5.07 4.41
C MET A 24 13.34 4.56 3.41
N PRO A 25 13.05 3.24 3.36
CA PRO A 25 11.99 2.72 2.52
C PRO A 25 10.62 3.18 2.99
N GLU A 26 9.76 3.55 2.05
CA GLU A 26 8.36 3.86 2.31
C GLU A 26 7.50 2.92 1.50
N ALA A 27 6.58 2.20 2.16
CA ALA A 27 5.53 1.49 1.44
C ALA A 27 4.16 1.67 2.09
N PHE A 28 3.14 1.50 1.26
CA PHE A 28 1.75 1.62 1.63
C PHE A 28 0.92 0.60 0.86
N VAL A 29 0.01 -0.08 1.56
CA VAL A 29 -0.90 -1.06 0.99
C VAL A 29 -2.36 -0.66 1.23
N ARG A 30 -3.14 -0.70 0.15
CA ARG A 30 -4.61 -0.65 0.14
C ARG A 30 -5.14 -2.05 -0.18
N LEU A 31 -6.11 -2.52 0.58
CA LEU A 31 -6.89 -3.71 0.26
C LEU A 31 -8.33 -3.30 -0.03
N ASP A 32 -8.82 -3.68 -1.21
CA ASP A 32 -10.22 -3.56 -1.61
C ASP A 32 -10.81 -4.97 -1.61
N SER A 33 -11.87 -5.20 -0.86
CA SER A 33 -12.50 -6.51 -0.67
C SER A 33 -13.97 -6.47 -1.09
N TRP A 34 -14.40 -7.39 -1.95
CA TRP A 34 -15.78 -7.54 -2.42
C TRP A 34 -16.02 -8.97 -2.89
N GLU A 35 -17.25 -9.49 -2.81
CA GLU A 35 -17.64 -10.80 -3.36
C GLU A 35 -16.74 -11.98 -2.95
N GLY A 36 -16.13 -11.91 -1.76
CA GLY A 36 -15.19 -12.91 -1.26
C GLY A 36 -13.77 -12.82 -1.85
N ARG A 37 -13.47 -11.84 -2.69
CA ARG A 37 -12.16 -11.53 -3.28
C ARG A 37 -11.44 -10.45 -2.47
N ILE A 38 -10.12 -10.35 -2.66
CA ILE A 38 -9.30 -9.22 -2.19
C ILE A 38 -8.37 -8.77 -3.30
N GLN A 39 -8.46 -7.51 -3.72
CA GLN A 39 -7.44 -6.87 -4.53
C GLN A 39 -6.56 -5.97 -3.64
N ALA A 40 -5.26 -6.24 -3.63
CA ALA A 40 -4.28 -5.32 -3.08
C ALA A 40 -3.76 -4.36 -4.15
N SER A 41 -3.44 -3.16 -3.68
CA SER A 41 -2.67 -2.18 -4.41
C SER A 41 -1.58 -1.67 -3.50
N ILE A 42 -0.33 -1.71 -3.94
CA ILE A 42 0.84 -1.36 -3.16
C ILE A 42 1.61 -0.22 -3.84
N HIS A 43 2.05 0.75 -3.05
CA HIS A 43 3.02 1.76 -3.44
C HIS A 43 4.29 1.54 -2.64
N VAL A 44 5.46 1.62 -3.30
CA VAL A 44 6.77 1.37 -2.69
C VAL A 44 7.79 2.37 -3.22
N LYS A 45 8.63 2.91 -2.33
CA LYS A 45 9.76 3.79 -2.61
C LYS A 45 10.94 3.45 -1.71
N GLY A 46 12.14 3.84 -2.13
CA GLY A 46 13.35 3.69 -1.31
C GLY A 46 13.83 2.26 -1.07
N LEU A 47 13.28 1.25 -1.77
CA LEU A 47 13.81 -0.12 -1.72
C LEU A 47 14.90 -0.35 -2.76
N LYS A 48 16.02 -0.92 -2.33
CA LYS A 48 17.19 -1.20 -3.18
C LYS A 48 16.89 -2.34 -4.16
N GLN A 49 17.44 -2.26 -5.37
CA GLN A 49 17.46 -3.41 -6.27
C GLN A 49 18.60 -4.37 -5.87
N GLY A 50 18.48 -5.64 -6.26
CA GLY A 50 19.47 -6.67 -5.91
C GLY A 50 19.10 -8.06 -6.45
N PRO A 51 19.84 -9.12 -6.07
CA PRO A 51 19.63 -10.50 -6.51
C PRO A 51 18.47 -11.19 -5.77
N PHE A 52 17.37 -10.46 -5.56
CA PHE A 52 16.17 -10.88 -4.88
C PHE A 52 14.95 -10.24 -5.51
N LYS A 53 13.80 -10.89 -5.43
CA LYS A 53 12.50 -10.37 -5.86
C LYS A 53 11.74 -9.88 -4.65
N TYR A 54 11.03 -8.75 -4.79
CA TYR A 54 10.10 -8.30 -3.76
C TYR A 54 8.76 -8.98 -3.94
N VAL A 55 8.18 -9.49 -2.86
CA VAL A 55 6.97 -10.33 -2.91
C VAL A 55 6.01 -9.91 -1.80
N LEU A 56 4.75 -9.67 -2.13
CA LEU A 56 3.73 -9.30 -1.16
C LEU A 56 3.00 -10.53 -0.64
N TYR A 57 2.85 -10.60 0.69
CA TYR A 57 2.02 -11.57 1.40
C TYR A 57 0.92 -10.85 2.18
N LEU A 58 -0.29 -11.43 2.20
CA LEU A 58 -1.32 -11.09 3.18
C LEU A 58 -1.42 -12.20 4.22
N ILE A 59 -1.49 -11.81 5.49
CA ILE A 59 -1.51 -12.75 6.62
C ILE A 59 -2.88 -12.67 7.27
N PHE A 60 -3.56 -13.81 7.25
CA PHE A 60 -4.89 -13.98 7.79
C PHE A 60 -4.84 -14.62 9.18
N VAL A 61 -5.85 -14.36 10.00
CA VAL A 61 -6.06 -15.07 11.27
C VAL A 61 -7.24 -16.03 11.13
N ARG A 62 -7.05 -17.29 11.52
CA ARG A 62 -8.10 -18.31 11.57
C ARG A 62 -7.89 -19.21 12.79
N ASN A 63 -8.80 -19.15 13.76
CA ASN A 63 -8.72 -19.90 15.02
C ASN A 63 -7.36 -19.67 15.71
N ASP A 64 -7.00 -18.39 15.87
CA ASP A 64 -5.73 -17.87 16.41
C ASP A 64 -4.44 -18.34 15.69
N LYS A 65 -4.56 -19.07 14.57
CA LYS A 65 -3.43 -19.40 13.70
C LYS A 65 -3.27 -18.36 12.60
N LEU A 66 -2.04 -17.94 12.36
CA LEU A 66 -1.66 -17.10 11.23
C LEU A 66 -1.52 -17.96 9.96
N ILE A 67 -2.09 -17.48 8.85
CA ILE A 67 -2.05 -18.15 7.55
C ILE A 67 -1.57 -17.12 6.51
N PRO A 68 -0.33 -17.24 5.99
CA PRO A 68 0.20 -16.35 4.97
C PRO A 68 -0.28 -16.82 3.59
N ILE A 69 -0.75 -15.88 2.76
CA ILE A 69 -1.04 -16.12 1.34
C ILE A 69 -0.18 -15.18 0.49
N LEU A 70 0.53 -15.79 -0.45
CA LEU A 70 1.28 -15.12 -1.50
C LEU A 70 0.33 -14.35 -2.43
N LEU A 71 0.57 -13.07 -2.64
CA LEU A 71 -0.14 -12.23 -3.61
C LEU A 71 0.58 -12.10 -4.95
N GLY A 72 1.91 -12.13 -4.93
CA GLY A 72 2.75 -12.01 -6.12
C GLY A 72 3.88 -11.00 -6.00
N THR A 73 4.58 -10.80 -7.12
CA THR A 73 5.79 -9.97 -7.19
C THR A 73 5.46 -8.48 -7.21
N VAL A 74 6.23 -7.69 -6.47
CA VAL A 74 6.16 -6.22 -6.44
C VAL A 74 7.32 -5.63 -7.23
N ASN A 75 7.01 -4.70 -8.12
CA ASN A 75 7.97 -3.99 -8.96
C ASN A 75 8.43 -2.70 -8.28
N THR A 76 9.65 -2.70 -7.73
CA THR A 76 10.24 -1.53 -7.06
C THR A 76 10.78 -0.46 -8.01
N SER A 77 10.86 -0.75 -9.32
CA SER A 77 11.21 0.23 -10.35
C SER A 77 10.03 1.15 -10.71
N TYR A 78 8.81 0.80 -10.30
CA TYR A 78 7.61 1.59 -10.60
C TYR A 78 7.34 2.61 -9.49
N SER A 79 7.47 3.90 -9.81
CA SER A 79 7.27 5.01 -8.87
C SER A 79 5.81 5.35 -8.55
N GLY A 80 4.86 4.58 -9.10
CA GLY A 80 3.41 4.71 -8.87
C GLY A 80 2.84 3.64 -7.95
N MET A 81 1.51 3.50 -7.95
CA MET A 81 0.81 2.47 -7.18
C MET A 81 0.57 1.23 -8.03
N GLN A 82 1.31 0.15 -7.78
CA GLN A 82 1.07 -1.14 -8.42
C GLN A 82 -0.28 -1.69 -7.95
N SER A 83 -1.14 -2.05 -8.91
CA SER A 83 -2.45 -2.67 -8.68
C SER A 83 -2.55 -3.99 -9.44
N GLY A 84 -3.52 -4.83 -9.10
CA GLY A 84 -3.75 -6.13 -9.78
C GLY A 84 -3.12 -7.34 -9.09
N LEU A 85 -2.66 -7.19 -7.84
CA LEU A 85 -2.39 -8.34 -6.97
C LEU A 85 -3.71 -8.75 -6.33
N GLU A 86 -4.26 -9.92 -6.68
CA GLU A 86 -5.60 -10.34 -6.26
C GLU A 86 -5.60 -11.76 -5.66
N ILE A 87 -6.34 -11.94 -4.56
CA ILE A 87 -6.76 -13.26 -4.08
C ILE A 87 -8.20 -13.48 -4.54
N GLU A 88 -8.36 -14.46 -5.42
CA GLU A 88 -9.64 -14.97 -5.89
C GLU A 88 -10.48 -15.57 -4.76
N ALA A 89 -11.81 -15.49 -4.90
CA ALA A 89 -12.73 -16.00 -3.89
C ALA A 89 -12.58 -17.51 -3.65
N GLU A 90 -12.19 -18.27 -4.67
CA GLU A 90 -11.91 -19.70 -4.56
C GLU A 90 -10.72 -19.97 -3.64
N THR A 91 -9.65 -19.17 -3.73
CA THR A 91 -8.46 -19.31 -2.90
C THR A 91 -8.77 -19.04 -1.42
N LEU A 92 -9.60 -18.05 -1.11
CA LEU A 92 -10.05 -17.83 0.27
C LEU A 92 -10.95 -18.97 0.76
N ARG A 93 -11.90 -19.43 -0.06
CA ARG A 93 -12.80 -20.55 0.28
C ARG A 93 -12.02 -21.83 0.57
N ASN A 94 -11.06 -22.18 -0.29
CA ASN A 94 -10.22 -23.38 -0.15
C ASN A 94 -9.34 -23.35 1.10
N ASN A 95 -8.98 -22.16 1.59
CA ASN A 95 -8.26 -21.97 2.84
C ASN A 95 -9.18 -21.72 4.07
N ASN A 96 -10.50 -21.78 3.91
CA ASN A 96 -11.50 -21.42 4.92
C ASN A 96 -11.28 -20.02 5.53
N LEU A 97 -10.87 -19.06 4.70
CA LEU A 97 -10.59 -17.67 5.07
C LEU A 97 -11.73 -16.74 4.67
N LYS A 98 -11.76 -15.55 5.28
CA LYS A 98 -12.68 -14.45 4.94
C LYS A 98 -11.87 -13.20 4.61
N PRO A 99 -12.32 -12.32 3.69
CA PRO A 99 -11.61 -11.07 3.40
C PRO A 99 -11.31 -10.23 4.65
N ASP A 100 -12.28 -10.16 5.57
CA ASP A 100 -12.14 -9.38 6.81
C ASP A 100 -11.08 -9.95 7.76
N SER A 101 -10.68 -11.23 7.63
CA SER A 101 -9.71 -11.86 8.53
C SER A 101 -8.24 -11.61 8.15
N VAL A 102 -7.95 -10.80 7.12
CA VAL A 102 -6.60 -10.22 6.91
C VAL A 102 -6.26 -9.29 8.06
N ARG A 103 -5.19 -9.60 8.80
CA ARG A 103 -4.67 -8.77 9.89
C ARG A 103 -3.38 -8.05 9.54
N PHE A 104 -2.52 -8.66 8.72
CA PHE A 104 -1.22 -8.09 8.35
C PHE A 104 -0.93 -8.18 6.85
N ALA A 105 0.01 -7.35 6.39
CA ALA A 105 0.67 -7.46 5.11
C ALA A 105 2.19 -7.43 5.31
N ALA A 106 2.92 -8.28 4.61
CA ALA A 106 4.38 -8.35 4.67
C ALA A 106 4.95 -8.27 3.25
N LEU A 107 5.91 -7.37 3.04
CA LEU A 107 6.69 -7.31 1.82
C LEU A 107 8.01 -8.01 2.10
N THR A 108 8.22 -9.15 1.48
CA THR A 108 9.43 -9.95 1.60
C THR A 108 10.42 -9.60 0.50
N ALA A 109 11.71 -9.81 0.76
CA ALA A 109 12.73 -9.90 -0.28
C ALA A 109 13.17 -11.36 -0.36
N GLU A 110 13.09 -11.96 -1.55
CA GLU A 110 13.28 -13.40 -1.74
C GLU A 110 14.35 -13.69 -2.79
N SER A 111 15.35 -14.46 -2.37
CA SER A 111 16.38 -15.08 -3.20
C SER A 111 16.37 -16.58 -2.96
N GLN A 112 17.01 -17.37 -3.83
CA GLN A 112 16.84 -18.84 -3.94
C GLN A 112 16.70 -19.56 -2.59
N ASN A 113 17.62 -19.32 -1.64
CA ASN A 113 17.64 -19.98 -0.33
C ASN A 113 17.43 -19.01 0.85
N LYS A 114 17.00 -17.77 0.62
CA LYS A 114 16.91 -16.72 1.66
C LYS A 114 15.71 -15.81 1.46
N LYS A 115 14.93 -15.65 2.54
CA LYS A 115 13.81 -14.72 2.64
C LYS A 115 14.04 -13.75 3.78
N TRP A 116 13.86 -12.46 3.50
CA TRP A 116 13.90 -11.37 4.48
C TRP A 116 12.54 -10.66 4.48
N ILE A 117 12.27 -9.85 5.51
CA ILE A 117 11.04 -9.07 5.62
C ILE A 117 11.42 -7.59 5.79
N PRO A 118 11.79 -6.90 4.68
CA PRO A 118 12.07 -5.47 4.69
C PRO A 118 10.99 -4.62 5.35
N LEU A 119 9.72 -4.84 4.98
CA LEU A 119 8.60 -3.98 5.36
C LEU A 119 7.38 -4.79 5.81
N PHE A 120 6.68 -4.29 6.83
CA PHE A 120 5.52 -4.95 7.43
C PHE A 120 4.43 -3.96 7.83
N ALA A 121 3.17 -4.35 7.67
CA ALA A 121 2.00 -3.55 8.00
C ALA A 121 0.99 -4.35 8.82
N SER A 122 0.41 -3.70 9.83
CA SER A 122 -0.79 -4.18 10.51
C SER A 122 -1.99 -3.33 10.10
N PHE A 123 -3.12 -4.00 9.81
CA PHE A 123 -4.39 -3.32 9.54
C PHE A 123 -5.17 -3.00 10.83
N GLU A 124 -4.70 -3.45 11.99
CA GLU A 124 -5.35 -3.26 13.29
C GLU A 124 -4.37 -2.67 14.32
N LYS A 125 -4.71 -1.51 14.91
CA LYS A 125 -3.85 -0.76 15.85
C LYS A 125 -3.40 -1.54 17.10
N SER A 126 -4.14 -2.58 17.48
CA SER A 126 -3.85 -3.45 18.64
C SER A 126 -2.79 -4.51 18.36
N HIS A 127 -2.54 -4.85 17.09
CA HIS A 127 -1.64 -5.91 16.69
C HIS A 127 -0.38 -5.30 16.09
N LYS A 128 0.76 -5.57 16.72
CA LYS A 128 2.08 -5.14 16.27
C LYS A 128 2.84 -6.32 15.68
N TRP A 129 4.01 -6.03 15.10
CA TRP A 129 4.98 -7.05 14.73
C TRP A 129 5.39 -7.90 15.94
N ASP A 130 5.47 -9.22 15.74
CA ASP A 130 6.17 -10.15 16.62
C ASP A 130 6.89 -11.22 15.79
N GLU A 131 7.85 -11.91 16.41
CA GLU A 131 8.73 -12.86 15.70
C GLU A 131 8.01 -14.16 15.26
N SER A 132 6.84 -14.51 15.85
CA SER A 132 6.05 -15.66 15.38
C SER A 132 5.51 -15.42 13.96
N ILE A 133 5.25 -14.16 13.60
CA ILE A 133 4.86 -13.75 12.25
C ILE A 133 5.99 -14.05 11.25
N ARG A 134 7.26 -13.76 11.60
CA ARG A 134 8.42 -14.11 10.76
C ARG A 134 8.48 -15.61 10.54
N GLN A 135 8.38 -16.39 11.62
CA GLN A 135 8.45 -17.85 11.52
C GLN A 135 7.35 -18.42 10.61
N VAL A 136 6.13 -17.90 10.66
CA VAL A 136 5.03 -18.34 9.80
C VAL A 136 5.30 -18.09 8.31
N ILE A 137 5.83 -16.90 7.95
CA ILE A 137 6.17 -16.56 6.55
C ILE A 137 7.40 -17.33 6.03
N LEU A 138 8.34 -17.68 6.93
CA LEU A 138 9.52 -18.48 6.61
C LEU A 138 9.20 -19.98 6.49
N MET A 139 8.31 -20.51 7.35
CA MET A 139 7.95 -21.92 7.37
C MET A 139 7.01 -22.31 6.23
N SER A 140 6.10 -21.42 5.79
CA SER A 140 5.20 -21.71 4.67
C SER A 140 5.94 -22.03 3.36
N SER A 141 7.17 -21.55 3.18
CA SER A 141 8.01 -21.88 2.02
C SER A 141 8.76 -23.22 2.16
N ARG A 142 8.84 -23.83 3.34
CA ARG A 142 9.48 -25.14 3.53
C ARG A 142 8.57 -26.32 3.22
N GLU A 143 7.26 -26.12 3.21
CA GLU A 143 6.28 -27.18 2.88
C GLU A 143 6.18 -27.42 1.36
N GLU A 144 6.62 -26.47 0.53
CA GLU A 144 6.67 -26.61 -0.94
C GLU A 144 7.90 -27.40 -1.43
N GLU A 145 8.95 -27.57 -0.60
CA GLU A 145 10.22 -28.23 -0.97
C GLU A 145 10.38 -29.68 -0.44
N LYS A 146 9.29 -30.43 -0.24
CA LYS A 146 9.38 -31.88 -0.04
C LYS A 146 9.11 -32.66 -1.33
N PRO A 147 10.13 -33.27 -1.96
CA PRO A 147 9.90 -34.29 -2.98
C PRO A 147 9.07 -35.43 -2.38
N LYS A 148 7.95 -35.75 -3.02
CA LYS A 148 7.20 -36.98 -2.73
C LYS A 148 7.93 -38.17 -3.35
N THR A 149 8.99 -38.62 -2.70
CA THR A 149 9.58 -39.94 -2.99
C THR A 149 8.73 -41.00 -2.29
N PRO A 150 8.13 -41.97 -3.00
CA PRO A 150 7.48 -43.09 -2.34
C PRO A 150 8.54 -43.99 -1.68
N GLU A 151 8.30 -44.39 -0.43
CA GLU A 151 9.15 -45.33 0.30
C GLU A 151 9.05 -46.73 -0.32
N PRO A 152 10.16 -47.42 -0.60
CA PRO A 152 10.23 -48.87 -0.63
C PRO A 152 10.68 -49.40 0.73
N ASP A 153 10.05 -50.49 1.19
CA ASP A 153 10.40 -51.20 2.43
C ASP A 153 11.90 -51.52 2.52
N ILE A 154 12.46 -51.35 3.72
CA ILE A 154 13.80 -51.84 4.08
C ILE A 154 13.64 -53.01 5.05
N SER A 155 14.11 -54.19 4.66
CA SER A 155 14.40 -55.29 5.58
C SER A 155 15.90 -55.62 5.60
N TYR A 156 16.38 -55.88 6.82
CA TYR A 156 17.76 -56.22 7.23
C TYR A 156 18.43 -57.33 6.37
N THR A 157 19.76 -57.57 6.35
CA THR A 157 20.80 -57.52 7.40
C THR A 157 22.23 -57.45 6.81
N GLY A 158 23.22 -56.92 7.57
CA GLY A 158 24.55 -57.57 7.67
C GLY A 158 25.81 -56.82 7.22
N ASN A 159 26.66 -56.45 8.20
CA ASN A 159 28.14 -56.36 8.28
C ASN A 159 29.00 -56.52 6.98
N THR A 160 30.18 -55.90 6.81
CA THR A 160 31.30 -55.72 7.79
C THR A 160 32.41 -54.78 7.24
N THR A 161 33.22 -54.21 8.15
CA THR A 161 34.65 -53.78 8.02
C THR A 161 35.10 -52.59 7.14
N ASP A 162 35.65 -51.61 7.88
CA ASP A 162 37.00 -51.02 7.78
C ASP A 162 37.42 -49.86 6.84
N SER A 163 38.08 -48.90 7.52
CA SER A 163 39.34 -48.21 7.18
C SER A 163 39.43 -46.89 6.38
N GLN A 164 40.08 -45.93 7.07
CA GLN A 164 40.98 -44.85 6.62
C GLN A 164 40.34 -43.64 5.91
N ILE A 165 40.40 -42.42 6.47
CA ILE A 165 41.57 -41.54 6.71
C ILE A 165 42.30 -41.17 5.41
N ILE A 166 42.22 -39.88 5.03
CA ILE A 166 43.33 -39.03 4.55
C ILE A 166 42.87 -37.57 4.56
N GLN A 167 43.68 -36.68 5.14
CA GLN A 167 43.72 -35.24 4.83
C GLN A 167 45.03 -34.95 4.07
N PRO A 168 45.04 -33.94 3.20
CA PRO A 168 46.08 -32.91 3.26
C PRO A 168 45.45 -31.50 3.25
N ALA A 169 45.84 -30.54 4.10
CA ALA A 169 47.15 -29.90 4.27
C ALA A 169 47.44 -28.75 3.26
N ILE A 170 47.05 -27.54 3.70
CA ILE A 170 47.74 -26.23 3.62
C ILE A 170 48.68 -25.95 2.43
N LYS A 171 48.45 -24.80 1.76
CA LYS A 171 49.50 -23.84 1.35
C LYS A 171 48.95 -22.41 1.33
N GLU A 172 49.73 -21.48 1.89
CA GLU A 172 49.48 -20.02 1.89
C GLU A 172 50.24 -19.31 0.74
N GLU A 173 50.15 -17.99 0.73
CA GLU A 173 50.83 -17.01 -0.16
C GLU A 173 50.30 -16.95 -1.62
N THR A 174 50.21 -15.77 -2.27
CA THR A 174 50.81 -14.46 -1.97
C THR A 174 49.88 -13.27 -2.25
N VAL A 175 50.26 -12.10 -1.72
CA VAL A 175 49.68 -10.76 -1.99
C VAL A 175 50.02 -10.27 -3.39
N ASP A 176 49.11 -9.51 -4.04
CA ASP A 176 49.50 -8.32 -4.84
C ASP A 176 48.31 -7.38 -5.18
N THR A 177 48.57 -6.07 -5.16
CA THR A 177 47.73 -4.93 -5.60
C THR A 177 48.65 -3.70 -5.68
N PRO A 178 48.31 -2.57 -6.35
CA PRO A 178 47.28 -2.28 -7.36
C PRO A 178 47.97 -1.80 -8.69
N PRO A 179 47.41 -0.92 -9.56
CA PRO A 179 47.15 0.50 -9.24
C PRO A 179 45.86 1.13 -9.85
N LEU A 180 45.53 2.32 -9.35
CA LEU A 180 44.59 3.29 -9.94
C LEU A 180 45.10 3.86 -11.27
N SER A 181 44.18 4.38 -12.09
CA SER A 181 44.41 5.64 -12.81
C SER A 181 43.11 6.41 -13.08
N ASP A 182 43.18 7.73 -12.98
CA ASP A 182 42.07 8.68 -13.11
C ASP A 182 41.70 8.98 -14.57
N ILE A 183 40.43 9.36 -14.82
CA ILE A 183 40.06 10.31 -15.87
C ILE A 183 39.04 11.31 -15.30
N THR A 184 39.29 12.59 -15.55
CA THR A 184 38.55 13.78 -15.07
C THR A 184 37.51 14.29 -16.08
N ALA A 185 36.82 15.38 -15.67
CA ALA A 185 36.06 16.35 -16.48
C ALA A 185 34.55 16.12 -16.64
N ASP A 186 33.81 16.78 -15.73
CA ASP A 186 32.88 17.88 -16.02
C ASP A 186 32.08 17.86 -17.33
N ASN A 187 30.75 17.88 -17.22
CA ASN A 187 29.88 18.76 -18.01
C ASN A 187 28.48 18.83 -17.40
N THR A 188 28.03 20.03 -17.04
CA THR A 188 26.66 20.32 -16.61
C THR A 188 25.76 20.63 -17.80
N PRO A 189 24.54 20.08 -17.86
CA PRO A 189 23.43 20.90 -18.37
C PRO A 189 22.11 20.75 -17.57
N GLN A 190 21.58 21.88 -17.10
CA GLN A 190 20.14 22.19 -17.22
C GLN A 190 19.87 22.63 -18.69
N PRO A 191 18.65 22.54 -19.27
CA PRO A 191 17.31 22.63 -18.65
C PRO A 191 16.50 21.31 -18.85
N ASP A 192 15.17 21.19 -18.79
CA ASP A 192 14.06 22.16 -18.73
C ASP A 192 12.81 21.63 -17.98
N SER A 193 11.79 22.49 -17.89
CA SER A 193 10.45 22.27 -17.37
C SER A 193 9.61 21.27 -18.18
N ILE A 194 9.17 20.18 -17.55
CA ILE A 194 8.20 19.24 -18.14
C ILE A 194 6.80 19.51 -17.60
N ASN A 195 5.92 19.92 -18.52
CA ASN A 195 4.52 20.24 -18.29
C ASN A 195 3.69 18.96 -18.07
N TYR A 196 3.23 18.72 -16.85
CA TYR A 196 2.28 17.63 -16.54
C TYR A 196 0.84 17.99 -16.93
N SER A 197 0.61 18.14 -18.23
CA SER A 197 -0.72 18.19 -18.83
C SER A 197 -0.76 17.23 -20.02
N SER A 198 -1.76 16.35 -20.04
CA SER A 198 -1.97 15.25 -21.00
C SER A 198 -0.90 14.15 -21.04
N LEU A 199 -1.25 12.99 -20.47
CA LEU A 199 -0.92 11.64 -20.98
C LEU A 199 -1.77 10.60 -20.21
N ILE A 200 -3.07 10.59 -20.49
CA ILE A 200 -4.01 9.56 -20.02
C ILE A 200 -4.28 8.64 -21.23
N TYR A 201 -3.80 7.40 -21.13
CA TYR A 201 -4.04 6.25 -22.02
C TYR A 201 -3.88 6.46 -23.53
N GLN A 202 -2.84 5.84 -24.11
CA GLN A 202 -2.89 5.30 -25.47
C GLN A 202 -2.64 3.79 -25.45
N ASP A 203 -3.37 3.07 -26.30
CA ASP A 203 -3.37 1.61 -26.36
C ASP A 203 -2.01 1.02 -26.76
N ALA A 204 -1.60 -0.04 -26.06
CA ALA A 204 -0.45 -0.87 -26.43
C ALA A 204 -0.91 -2.32 -26.71
N TYR A 205 -1.21 -2.58 -27.99
CA TYR A 205 -1.11 -3.86 -28.70
C TYR A 205 -1.53 -5.16 -27.97
N SER A 206 -2.74 -5.64 -28.31
CA SER A 206 -3.13 -7.05 -28.15
C SER A 206 -2.68 -7.88 -29.37
N PRO A 207 -2.13 -9.10 -29.20
CA PRO A 207 -2.00 -10.06 -30.28
C PRO A 207 -3.38 -10.55 -30.78
N LYS A 208 -3.46 -10.95 -32.05
CA LYS A 208 -4.70 -11.41 -32.69
C LYS A 208 -5.00 -12.88 -32.36
N SER A 209 -6.21 -13.18 -31.92
CA SER A 209 -6.86 -14.46 -32.20
C SER A 209 -8.38 -14.27 -32.35
N ASN A 210 -8.95 -14.90 -33.38
CA ASN A 210 -10.38 -14.81 -33.70
C ASN A 210 -11.18 -15.78 -32.83
N TYR A 211 -12.11 -15.30 -32.00
CA TYR A 211 -13.35 -16.04 -31.66
C TYR A 211 -14.51 -15.07 -31.39
N GLU A 212 -15.74 -15.56 -31.56
CA GLU A 212 -16.90 -14.73 -31.89
C GLU A 212 -17.61 -14.03 -30.74
N LYS A 213 -18.42 -13.04 -31.13
CA LYS A 213 -19.27 -12.18 -30.31
C LYS A 213 -20.12 -12.93 -29.26
N LYS A 214 -19.89 -12.62 -27.99
CA LYS A 214 -20.99 -12.33 -27.04
C LYS A 214 -20.72 -11.01 -26.32
N LYS A 215 -21.42 -9.94 -26.75
CA LYS A 215 -21.39 -8.63 -26.08
C LYS A 215 -22.14 -8.70 -24.76
N THR A 216 -21.46 -9.11 -23.68
CA THR A 216 -21.95 -8.82 -22.32
C THR A 216 -21.73 -7.33 -22.07
N LYS A 217 -22.83 -6.59 -21.97
CA LYS A 217 -22.86 -5.13 -21.87
C LYS A 217 -22.22 -4.69 -20.54
N ARG A 218 -20.93 -4.32 -20.56
CA ARG A 218 -20.32 -3.58 -19.43
C ARG A 218 -21.03 -2.24 -19.33
N GLU A 219 -21.87 -2.08 -18.30
CA GLU A 219 -22.44 -0.78 -17.96
C GLU A 219 -21.32 0.08 -17.37
N ASN A 220 -20.85 1.05 -18.16
CA ASN A 220 -20.05 2.14 -17.63
C ASN A 220 -20.93 2.94 -16.66
N THR A 221 -20.78 2.72 -15.36
CA THR A 221 -21.51 3.44 -14.30
C THR A 221 -20.99 4.88 -14.10
N SER A 222 -20.50 5.51 -15.16
CA SER A 222 -20.08 6.90 -15.22
C SER A 222 -21.30 7.82 -15.42
N ASN A 223 -22.19 7.84 -14.41
CA ASN A 223 -23.18 8.90 -14.14
C ASN A 223 -24.06 8.58 -12.90
N LYS A 224 -23.48 8.07 -11.82
CA LYS A 224 -24.11 8.22 -10.49
C LYS A 224 -23.73 9.59 -9.94
N GLN A 225 -24.63 10.55 -10.15
CA GLN A 225 -24.54 11.88 -9.55
C GLN A 225 -24.38 11.74 -8.03
N CYS A 226 -23.35 12.37 -7.47
CA CYS A 226 -23.08 12.33 -6.04
C CYS A 226 -24.25 12.93 -5.26
N ASP A 227 -24.82 12.17 -4.32
CA ASP A 227 -25.83 12.68 -3.39
C ASP A 227 -25.12 13.32 -2.19
N ILE A 228 -24.94 14.64 -2.27
CA ILE A 228 -24.31 15.42 -1.20
C ILE A 228 -25.14 15.42 0.10
N GLY A 229 -26.48 15.33 0.02
CA GLY A 229 -27.33 15.30 1.20
C GLY A 229 -27.14 14.00 1.98
N LYS A 230 -27.08 12.87 1.25
CA LYS A 230 -26.71 11.57 1.80
C LYS A 230 -25.29 11.56 2.37
N LEU A 231 -24.32 12.15 1.67
CA LEU A 231 -22.94 12.25 2.16
C LEU A 231 -22.86 13.04 3.47
N GLU A 232 -23.49 14.22 3.53
CA GLU A 232 -23.49 15.07 4.73
C GLU A 232 -24.16 14.36 5.90
N GLY A 233 -25.33 13.76 5.69
CA GLY A 233 -26.01 12.96 6.74
C GLY A 233 -25.16 11.79 7.22
N LEU A 234 -24.46 11.09 6.31
CA LEU A 234 -23.53 10.03 6.70
C LEU A 234 -22.32 10.56 7.47
N LEU A 235 -21.76 11.72 7.13
CA LEU A 235 -20.65 12.32 7.86
C LEU A 235 -21.08 12.78 9.27
N MET A 236 -22.19 13.52 9.38
CA MET A 236 -22.78 13.98 10.65
C MET A 236 -23.07 12.83 11.62
N ASN A 237 -23.60 11.72 11.12
CA ASN A 237 -23.94 10.57 11.94
C ASN A 237 -22.72 9.73 12.37
N ASN A 238 -21.53 9.97 11.81
CA ASN A 238 -20.37 9.09 11.98
C ASN A 238 -19.11 9.76 12.51
N PHE A 239 -19.04 11.09 12.51
CA PHE A 239 -17.88 11.89 12.86
C PHE A 239 -18.27 13.18 13.60
N GLU A 240 -17.39 13.67 14.46
CA GLU A 240 -17.61 14.90 15.22
C GLU A 240 -17.56 16.12 14.31
N THR A 241 -18.58 16.98 14.34
CA THR A 241 -18.52 18.32 13.73
C THR A 241 -17.43 19.14 14.41
N HIS A 242 -16.57 19.77 13.62
CA HIS A 242 -15.41 20.53 14.09
C HIS A 242 -15.41 21.93 13.48
N ILE A 243 -14.85 22.93 14.19
CA ILE A 243 -14.65 24.28 13.64
C ILE A 243 -13.14 24.56 13.63
N PRO A 244 -12.41 24.15 12.57
CA PRO A 244 -10.95 24.19 12.54
C PRO A 244 -10.35 25.59 12.30
N PHE A 245 -11.15 26.58 11.88
CA PHE A 245 -10.66 27.90 11.49
C PHE A 245 -11.48 29.01 12.13
N ASN A 246 -10.80 30.00 12.74
CA ASN A 246 -11.42 31.14 13.43
C ASN A 246 -12.31 32.03 12.54
N ARG A 247 -12.19 31.90 11.20
CA ARG A 247 -13.13 32.45 10.23
C ARG A 247 -13.95 31.32 9.61
N SER A 248 -15.12 31.04 10.18
CA SER A 248 -16.09 30.11 9.58
C SER A 248 -16.64 30.72 8.28
N SER A 249 -16.02 30.38 7.15
CA SER A 249 -16.48 30.76 5.82
C SER A 249 -17.87 30.18 5.56
N ARG A 250 -18.83 31.05 5.20
CA ARG A 250 -20.20 30.65 4.84
C ARG A 250 -20.15 29.57 3.76
N GLY A 251 -20.84 28.45 4.00
CA GLY A 251 -20.89 27.31 3.08
C GLY A 251 -19.94 26.15 3.37
N TYR A 252 -19.12 26.20 4.43
CA TYR A 252 -18.30 25.06 4.87
C TYR A 252 -18.93 24.31 6.06
N SER A 253 -19.02 22.99 5.96
CA SER A 253 -19.23 22.05 7.07
C SER A 253 -17.97 21.21 7.25
N TRP A 254 -17.43 21.10 8.47
CA TRP A 254 -16.20 20.33 8.74
C TRP A 254 -16.43 19.24 9.79
N TYR A 255 -15.82 18.08 9.56
CA TYR A 255 -15.91 16.89 10.41
C TYR A 255 -14.53 16.35 10.73
N ARG A 256 -14.30 15.98 11.99
CA ARG A 256 -13.05 15.38 12.45
C ARG A 256 -13.08 13.86 12.24
N VAL A 257 -12.22 13.38 11.35
CA VAL A 257 -12.16 11.96 10.95
C VAL A 257 -10.91 11.30 11.54
N SER A 258 -11.12 10.31 12.41
CA SER A 258 -10.05 9.47 13.01
C SER A 258 -9.93 8.08 12.37
N ASP A 259 -10.87 7.71 11.50
CA ASP A 259 -10.93 6.43 10.78
C ASP A 259 -11.15 6.66 9.28
N LEU A 260 -10.12 6.31 8.50
CA LEU A 260 -10.10 6.47 7.05
C LEU A 260 -10.86 5.39 6.28
N ALA A 261 -10.96 4.18 6.85
CA ALA A 261 -11.73 3.09 6.24
C ALA A 261 -13.22 3.42 6.32
N LYS A 262 -13.68 3.88 7.50
CA LYS A 262 -15.04 4.37 7.70
C LYS A 262 -15.38 5.53 6.75
N LEU A 263 -14.48 6.51 6.62
CA LEU A 263 -14.66 7.61 5.66
C LEU A 263 -14.69 7.11 4.20
N SER A 264 -13.76 6.25 3.79
CA SER A 264 -13.75 5.72 2.41
C SER A 264 -15.02 4.93 2.08
N ASN A 265 -15.59 4.19 3.05
CA ASN A 265 -16.86 3.49 2.86
C ASN A 265 -18.02 4.47 2.70
N ILE A 266 -18.07 5.53 3.51
CA ILE A 266 -19.08 6.62 3.38
C ILE A 266 -18.99 7.31 2.02
N MET A 267 -17.78 7.64 1.57
CA MET A 267 -17.53 8.26 0.26
C MET A 267 -18.01 7.33 -0.88
N TYR A 268 -17.62 6.05 -0.84
CA TYR A 268 -18.03 5.04 -1.82
C TYR A 268 -19.56 4.85 -1.86
N MET A 269 -20.21 4.73 -0.70
CA MET A 269 -21.68 4.63 -0.58
C MET A 269 -22.42 5.88 -1.06
N SER A 270 -21.74 7.03 -1.16
CA SER A 270 -22.27 8.29 -1.68
C SER A 270 -21.97 8.50 -3.17
N GLY A 271 -21.32 7.54 -3.82
CA GLY A 271 -20.95 7.60 -5.25
C GLY A 271 -19.57 8.19 -5.52
N ILE A 272 -18.80 8.55 -4.50
CA ILE A 272 -17.49 9.19 -4.64
C ILE A 272 -16.38 8.14 -4.50
N ASN A 273 -15.77 7.76 -5.62
CA ASN A 273 -14.63 6.83 -5.65
C ASN A 273 -13.31 7.58 -5.95
N VAL A 274 -12.94 8.55 -5.12
CA VAL A 274 -11.69 9.32 -5.32
C VAL A 274 -10.56 8.63 -4.56
N PRO A 275 -9.43 8.27 -5.20
CA PRO A 275 -8.33 7.55 -4.56
C PRO A 275 -7.42 8.44 -3.69
N LEU A 276 -7.93 9.52 -3.09
CA LEU A 276 -7.16 10.48 -2.26
C LEU A 276 -6.33 9.77 -1.18
N PHE A 277 -6.94 8.79 -0.53
CA PHE A 277 -6.37 8.00 0.56
C PHE A 277 -5.25 7.03 0.12
N ALA A 278 -4.94 6.96 -1.18
CA ALA A 278 -3.75 6.27 -1.68
C ALA A 278 -2.45 7.06 -1.47
N ASN A 279 -2.55 8.33 -1.05
CA ASN A 279 -1.40 9.19 -0.83
C ASN A 279 -0.84 9.00 0.60
N PRO A 280 0.41 8.52 0.76
CA PRO A 280 0.98 8.21 2.07
C PRO A 280 1.08 9.44 2.99
N LYS A 281 1.23 10.66 2.45
CA LYS A 281 1.31 11.88 3.26
C LYS A 281 -0.01 12.19 3.99
N ILE A 282 -1.17 11.79 3.42
CA ILE A 282 -2.47 11.89 4.10
C ILE A 282 -2.51 10.96 5.31
N LEU A 283 -1.97 9.75 5.16
CA LEU A 283 -1.89 8.76 6.22
C LEU A 283 -0.90 9.20 7.31
N VAL A 284 0.25 9.76 6.95
CA VAL A 284 1.21 10.33 7.92
C VAL A 284 0.54 11.42 8.76
N GLY A 285 -0.21 12.35 8.14
CA GLY A 285 -1.02 13.34 8.86
C GLY A 285 -2.01 12.69 9.83
N LEU A 286 -2.81 11.72 9.35
CA LEU A 286 -3.76 10.97 10.17
C LEU A 286 -3.10 10.23 11.35
N PHE A 287 -1.98 9.55 11.14
CA PHE A 287 -1.30 8.78 12.18
C PHE A 287 -0.55 9.66 13.18
N LYS A 288 0.05 10.77 12.73
CA LYS A 288 0.79 11.73 13.58
C LYS A 288 -0.18 12.52 14.47
N PHE A 289 -1.20 13.13 13.88
CA PHE A 289 -2.13 14.04 14.58
C PHE A 289 -3.45 13.38 14.99
N LYS A 290 -3.61 12.07 14.75
CA LYS A 290 -4.76 11.22 15.12
C LYS A 290 -6.10 11.58 14.46
N HIS A 291 -6.10 12.49 13.49
CA HIS A 291 -7.28 12.86 12.70
C HIS A 291 -6.88 13.47 11.35
N ILE A 292 -7.87 13.59 10.46
CA ILE A 292 -7.91 14.51 9.33
C ILE A 292 -9.24 15.28 9.40
N LEU A 293 -9.41 16.29 8.55
CA LEU A 293 -10.69 16.95 8.33
C LEU A 293 -11.36 16.41 7.06
N ALA A 294 -12.64 16.05 7.16
CA ALA A 294 -13.54 15.94 6.02
C ALA A 294 -14.40 17.20 5.98
N GLY A 295 -14.36 17.92 4.87
CA GLY A 295 -15.08 19.16 4.63
C GLY A 295 -16.06 19.02 3.49
N LEU A 296 -17.21 19.68 3.60
CA LEU A 296 -18.13 19.94 2.50
C LEU A 296 -18.19 21.44 2.28
N TYR A 297 -17.90 21.88 1.05
CA TYR A 297 -18.02 23.28 0.65
C TYR A 297 -19.13 23.43 -0.39
N ARG A 298 -20.08 24.32 -0.10
CA ARG A 298 -21.15 24.76 -0.99
C ARG A 298 -20.92 26.21 -1.40
N GLY A 299 -20.49 26.42 -2.64
CA GLY A 299 -20.35 27.75 -3.23
C GLY A 299 -21.70 28.34 -3.62
N GLY A 300 -21.84 29.66 -3.50
CA GLY A 300 -23.08 30.39 -3.87
C GLY A 300 -23.46 30.31 -5.35
N ASN A 301 -22.59 29.77 -6.20
CA ASN A 301 -22.81 29.47 -7.62
C ASN A 301 -23.31 28.04 -7.89
N GLY A 302 -23.63 27.26 -6.86
CA GLY A 302 -24.03 25.86 -7.00
C GLY A 302 -22.87 24.92 -7.36
N SER A 303 -21.63 25.34 -7.11
CA SER A 303 -20.47 24.43 -7.12
C SER A 303 -20.30 23.79 -5.75
N GLU A 304 -20.12 22.47 -5.74
CA GLU A 304 -20.04 21.67 -4.52
C GLU A 304 -18.74 20.86 -4.53
N TYR A 305 -17.99 20.97 -3.43
CA TYR A 305 -16.68 20.35 -3.29
C TYR A 305 -16.61 19.57 -1.99
N TYR A 306 -16.02 18.38 -2.08
CA TYR A 306 -15.48 17.69 -0.92
C TYR A 306 -14.06 18.22 -0.66
N VAL A 307 -13.70 18.45 0.60
CA VAL A 307 -12.41 19.05 0.98
C VAL A 307 -11.74 18.17 2.02
N ILE A 308 -10.52 17.70 1.77
CA ILE A 308 -9.72 17.03 2.81
C ILE A 308 -8.78 18.04 3.43
N GLY A 309 -8.81 18.18 4.76
CA GLY A 309 -7.76 18.87 5.51
C GLY A 309 -6.78 17.88 6.12
N VAL A 310 -5.54 17.86 5.63
CA VAL A 310 -4.47 16.99 6.14
C VAL A 310 -3.61 17.78 7.11
N PRO A 311 -3.57 17.44 8.41
CA PRO A 311 -2.80 18.21 9.39
C PRO A 311 -1.30 18.04 9.17
N ALA A 312 -0.56 19.15 9.27
CA ALA A 312 0.89 19.18 9.19
C ALA A 312 1.49 20.23 10.14
N LYS A 313 2.81 20.18 10.37
CA LYS A 313 3.51 21.13 11.25
C LYS A 313 3.61 22.53 10.66
N ASN A 314 3.74 22.65 9.34
CA ASN A 314 3.85 23.93 8.62
C ASN A 314 3.64 23.73 7.09
N GLU A 315 3.68 24.83 6.34
CA GLU A 315 3.56 24.90 4.87
C GLU A 315 4.69 24.18 4.08
N LYS A 316 5.64 23.53 4.75
CA LYS A 316 6.66 22.68 4.11
C LYS A 316 6.58 21.20 4.54
N ASP A 317 5.84 20.90 5.61
CA ASP A 317 5.70 19.56 6.18
C ASP A 317 4.62 18.76 5.45
N ASN A 318 4.94 17.52 5.04
CA ASN A 318 4.00 16.50 4.56
C ASN A 318 2.94 16.97 3.53
N LYS A 319 3.29 17.92 2.65
CA LYS A 319 2.41 18.48 1.62
C LYS A 319 1.85 17.39 0.69
N PRO A 320 0.53 17.06 0.72
CA PRO A 320 0.00 15.87 0.05
C PRO A 320 0.18 15.89 -1.47
N PHE A 321 -0.23 16.99 -2.12
CA PHE A 321 -0.18 17.16 -3.57
C PHE A 321 0.52 18.47 -3.90
N ASP A 322 1.51 18.47 -4.78
CA ASP A 322 2.40 19.64 -4.92
C ASP A 322 1.67 20.87 -5.47
N ASN A 323 0.85 20.73 -6.51
CA ASN A 323 0.09 21.85 -7.09
C ASN A 323 -1.38 21.86 -6.70
N ALA A 324 -1.90 20.79 -6.07
CA ALA A 324 -3.33 20.60 -5.82
C ALA A 324 -3.70 20.57 -4.32
N CYS A 325 -3.06 21.41 -3.52
CA CYS A 325 -3.48 21.69 -2.15
C CYS A 325 -3.12 23.10 -1.70
N ARG A 326 -3.90 23.66 -0.78
CA ARG A 326 -3.71 25.01 -0.21
C ARG A 326 -3.42 24.93 1.28
N TRP A 327 -2.47 25.72 1.78
CA TRP A 327 -2.18 25.78 3.21
C TRP A 327 -3.23 26.60 3.96
N ALA A 328 -3.73 26.08 5.07
CA ALA A 328 -4.65 26.76 5.97
C ALA A 328 -4.10 26.70 7.41
N PRO A 329 -3.47 27.78 7.92
CA PRO A 329 -2.91 27.81 9.26
C PRO A 329 -4.02 27.81 10.33
N ILE A 330 -3.69 27.26 11.50
CA ILE A 330 -4.52 27.35 12.71
C ILE A 330 -3.72 28.06 13.80
N GLN A 331 -4.39 28.93 14.55
CA GLN A 331 -3.76 29.72 15.61
C GLN A 331 -3.95 29.05 16.98
N ASP A 332 -5.13 28.49 17.23
CA ASP A 332 -5.50 27.83 18.48
C ASP A 332 -5.60 26.31 18.27
N THR A 333 -4.57 25.57 18.69
CA THR A 333 -4.56 24.10 18.65
C THR A 333 -4.13 23.53 19.99
N SER A 334 -4.95 22.61 20.53
CA SER A 334 -4.59 21.77 21.68
C SER A 334 -3.60 20.66 21.32
N ILE A 335 -3.31 20.47 20.03
CA ILE A 335 -2.40 19.45 19.52
C ILE A 335 -1.04 20.07 19.25
N ARG A 336 -0.05 19.64 20.03
CA ARG A 336 1.36 20.04 19.92
C ARG A 336 1.91 19.74 18.51
N ASP A 337 2.79 20.62 18.02
CA ASP A 337 3.48 20.50 16.72
C ASP A 337 2.57 20.48 15.47
N MET A 338 1.29 20.86 15.59
CA MET A 338 0.37 21.07 14.46
C MET A 338 0.31 22.57 14.13
N GLY A 339 0.58 22.97 12.89
CA GLY A 339 0.54 24.37 12.46
C GLY A 339 -0.64 24.74 11.57
N GLY A 340 -1.36 23.75 11.06
CA GLY A 340 -2.45 23.95 10.12
C GLY A 340 -2.78 22.68 9.34
N TYR A 341 -3.59 22.85 8.29
CA TYR A 341 -4.02 21.80 7.39
C TYR A 341 -3.68 22.13 5.94
N TRP A 342 -3.27 21.12 5.19
CA TRP A 342 -3.30 21.14 3.74
C TRP A 342 -4.71 20.81 3.25
N LEU A 343 -5.38 21.77 2.63
CA LEU A 343 -6.71 21.62 2.05
C LEU A 343 -6.62 21.14 0.61
N VAL A 344 -7.22 19.99 0.33
CA VAL A 344 -7.32 19.36 -0.99
C VAL A 344 -8.79 19.39 -1.42
N TYR A 345 -9.10 20.10 -2.50
CA TYR A 345 -10.46 20.25 -3.00
C TYR A 345 -10.77 19.20 -4.06
N VAL A 346 -11.96 18.63 -4.02
CA VAL A 346 -12.42 17.61 -4.97
C VAL A 346 -13.82 17.97 -5.44
N SER A 347 -13.97 18.10 -6.75
CA SER A 347 -15.26 18.37 -7.40
C SER A 347 -16.21 17.20 -7.15
N LEU A 348 -17.37 17.46 -6.54
CA LEU A 348 -18.41 16.42 -6.39
C LEU A 348 -19.12 16.08 -7.71
N LYS A 349 -18.91 16.89 -8.76
CA LYS A 349 -19.49 16.69 -10.09
C LYS A 349 -18.61 15.82 -10.99
N SER A 350 -17.29 15.94 -10.91
CA SER A 350 -16.35 15.15 -11.73
C SER A 350 -15.52 14.13 -10.96
N GLY A 351 -15.45 14.21 -9.62
CA GLY A 351 -14.57 13.39 -8.79
C GLY A 351 -13.08 13.77 -8.89
N GLU A 352 -12.75 14.85 -9.61
CA GLU A 352 -11.38 15.30 -9.83
C GLU A 352 -10.90 16.23 -8.73
N ILE A 353 -9.59 16.22 -8.47
CA ILE A 353 -8.94 17.17 -7.57
C ILE A 353 -8.84 18.53 -8.27
N VAL A 354 -9.26 19.60 -7.59
CA VAL A 354 -9.29 20.97 -8.11
C VAL A 354 -8.28 21.83 -7.35
N VAL A 355 -7.60 22.73 -8.07
CA VAL A 355 -6.50 23.58 -7.57
C VAL A 355 -7.02 24.88 -6.97
#